data_AF-A0A382H5P9-F1
#
_entry.id   AF-A0A382H5P9-F1
#
_cell.length_a   1.000
_cell.length_b   1.000
_cell.length_c   1.000
_cell.angle_alpha   90.00
_cell.angle_beta   90.00
_cell.angle_gamma   90.00
#
_symmetry.space_group_name_H-M   'P 1'
#
loop_
_entity.id
_entity.type
_entity.pdbx_description
1 polymer ?
#
loop_
_entity_poly.entity_id
_entity_poly.type
_entity_poly.pdbx_seq_one_letter_code
_entity_poly.pdbx_strand_id
1 'polypeptide(L)' 'MVWDKLDRKWSLFDLETDRTETTDLATANAKRVLRMTTSWFVWAEKCEFKISKLAGKPDLN' A
#
# COMPACT_ATOMS: atom_id res chain seq x y z
N MET A 1 3.45 4.84 2.78
CA MET A 1 2.91 3.46 2.72
C MET A 1 3.97 2.59 2.09
N VAL A 2 4.12 1.36 2.57
CA VAL A 2 5.15 0.43 2.09
C VAL A 2 4.49 -0.90 1.75
N TRP A 3 4.91 -1.50 0.64
CA TRP A 3 4.54 -2.87 0.28
C TRP A 3 5.61 -3.83 0.79
N ASP A 4 5.24 -4.74 1.69
CA ASP A 4 6.13 -5.79 2.16
C ASP A 4 5.98 -7.03 1.27
N LYS A 5 7.09 -7.53 0.70
CA LYS A 5 7.08 -8.69 -0.19
C LYS A 5 7.01 -10.02 0.58
N LEU A 6 7.55 -10.08 1.79
CA LEU A 6 7.54 -11.27 2.66
C LEU A 6 6.15 -11.46 3.26
N ASP A 7 5.61 -10.40 3.84
CA ASP A 7 4.30 -10.40 4.50
C ASP A 7 3.14 -10.21 3.52
N ARG A 8 3.43 -9.81 2.27
CA ARG A 8 2.45 -9.54 1.20
C ARG A 8 1.32 -8.62 1.67
N LYS A 9 1.67 -7.60 2.45
CA LYS A 9 0.72 -6.65 3.04
C LYS A 9 1.17 -5.22 2.80
N TRP A 10 0.19 -4.33 2.77
CA TRP A 10 0.42 -2.89 2.75
C TRP A 10 0.47 -2.38 4.19
N SER A 11 1.59 -1.76 4.56
CA SER A 11 1.75 -1.10 5.84
C SER A 11 1.65 0.42 5.69
N LEU A 12 1.07 1.06 6.71
CA LEU A 12 0.84 2.50 6.72
C LEU A 12 1.56 3.11 7.91
N PHE A 13 2.46 4.03 7.62
CA PHE A 13 3.23 4.76 8.61
C PHE A 13 2.91 6.25 8.51
N ASP A 14 2.91 6.92 9.65
CA ASP A 14 2.84 8.37 9.72
C ASP A 14 4.27 8.91 9.85
N LEU A 15 4.79 9.48 8.76
CA LEU A 15 6.17 9.96 8.70
C LEU A 15 6.41 11.24 9.51
N GLU A 16 5.35 11.99 9.86
CA GLU A 16 5.46 13.20 10.67
C GLU A 16 5.74 12.84 12.13
N THR A 17 5.05 11.83 12.64
CA THR A 17 5.13 11.39 14.04
C THR A 17 6.09 10.21 14.24
N ASP A 18 6.32 9.41 13.20
CA ASP A 18 7.18 8.23 13.21
C ASP A 18 7.99 8.12 11.90
N ARG A 19 9.03 8.96 11.81
CA ARG A 19 9.98 8.99 10.68
C ARG A 19 10.68 7.64 10.43
N THR A 20 10.72 6.76 11.43
CA THR A 20 11.44 5.48 11.37
C THR A 20 10.56 4.30 10.98
N GLU A 21 9.27 4.53 10.67
CA GLU A 21 8.35 3.48 10.21
C GLU A 21 8.27 2.28 11.17
N THR A 22 8.25 2.57 12.47
CA THR A 22 8.23 1.55 13.53
C THR A 22 6.82 1.10 13.88
N THR A 23 5.82 1.95 13.69
CA THR A 23 4.43 1.72 14.09
C THR A 23 3.53 1.55 12.88
N ASP A 24 3.14 0.31 12.58
CA ASP A 24 2.19 0.04 11.49
C ASP A 24 0.76 0.41 11.89
N LEU A 25 0.21 1.44 11.24
CA LEU A 25 -1.14 1.95 11.40
C LEU A 25 -2.13 1.37 10.39
N ALA A 26 -1.72 0.40 9.56
CA ALA A 26 -2.56 -0.13 8.48
C ALA A 26 -3.86 -0.74 9.00
N THR A 27 -3.79 -1.56 10.06
CA THR A 27 -4.96 -2.20 10.66
C THR A 27 -5.93 -1.18 11.25
N ALA A 28 -5.41 -0.14 11.90
CA ALA A 28 -6.22 0.94 12.49
C ALA A 28 -6.86 1.85 11.43
N ASN A 29 -6.27 1.93 10.22
CA ASN A 29 -6.68 2.85 9.17
C ASN A 29 -6.95 2.14 7.83
N ALA A 30 -7.65 1.01 7.86
CA ALA A 30 -7.90 0.17 6.68
C ALA A 30 -8.52 0.93 5.49
N LYS A 31 -9.43 1.89 5.74
CA LYS A 31 -10.01 2.75 4.68
C LYS A 31 -8.96 3.64 4.00
N ARG A 32 -8.00 4.17 4.76
CA ARG A 32 -6.90 5.00 4.23
C ARG A 32 -5.94 4.14 3.43
N VAL A 33 -5.61 2.95 3.93
CA VAL A 33 -4.79 1.97 3.19
C VAL A 33 -5.44 1.67 1.85
N LEU A 34 -6.73 1.31 1.81
CA LEU A 34 -7.45 0.99 0.57
C LEU A 34 -7.40 2.14 -0.45
N ARG A 35 -7.63 3.39 -0.02
CA ARG A 35 -7.55 4.55 -0.94
C ARG A 35 -6.15 4.74 -1.52
N MET A 36 -5.12 4.56 -0.69
CA MET A 36 -3.74 4.77 -1.11
C MET A 36 -3.24 3.62 -1.98
N THR A 37 -3.61 2.37 -1.68
CA THR A 37 -3.29 1.22 -2.53
C THR A 37 -3.93 1.40 -3.90
N THR A 38 -5.21 1.76 -3.99
CA THR A 38 -5.88 2.04 -5.26
C THR A 38 -5.15 3.14 -6.04
N SER A 39 -4.78 4.23 -5.39
CA SER A 39 -4.03 5.32 -6.03
C SER A 39 -2.66 4.87 -6.54
N TRP A 40 -1.98 4.01 -5.79
CA TRP A 40 -0.71 3.42 -6.20
C TRP A 40 -0.86 2.51 -7.43
N PHE A 41 -1.90 1.66 -7.47
CA PHE A 41 -2.18 0.82 -8.64
C PHE A 41 -2.51 1.66 -9.88
N VAL A 42 -3.30 2.73 -9.74
CA VAL A 42 -3.59 3.66 -10.85
C VAL A 42 -2.30 4.32 -11.38
N TRP A 43 -1.39 4.73 -10.49
CA TRP A 43 -0.09 5.26 -10.90
C TRP A 43 0.78 4.19 -11.58
N ALA A 44 0.81 2.98 -11.04
CA ALA A 44 1.57 1.87 -11.59
C ALA A 44 1.12 1.52 -13.01
N GLU A 45 -0.19 1.55 -13.29
CA GLU A 45 -0.74 1.38 -14.64
C GLU A 45 -0.28 2.49 -15.59
N LYS A 46 -0.28 3.76 -15.14
CA LYS A 46 0.23 4.88 -15.95
C LYS A 46 1.71 4.76 -16.28
N CYS A 47 2.49 4.16 -15.39
CA CYS A 47 3.92 3.92 -15.60
C CYS A 47 4.22 2.61 -16.35
N GLU A 48 3.20 1.95 -16.91
CA GLU A 48 3.32 0.65 -17.60
C GLU A 48 3.96 -0.44 -16.72
N PHE A 49 3.83 -0.28 -15.40
CA PHE A 49 4.38 -1.24 -14.45
C PHE A 49 3.59 -2.54 -14.51
N LYS A 50 4.29 -3.68 -14.52
CA LYS A 50 3.68 -5.02 -14.61
C LYS A 50 3.04 -5.45 -13.29
N ILE A 51 1.89 -4.86 -12.98
CA ILE A 51 1.06 -5.16 -11.81
C ILE A 51 0.50 -6.58 -11.79
N SER A 52 0.47 -7.29 -12.92
CA SER A 52 0.03 -8.70 -13.01
C SER A 52 0.88 -9.68 -12.19
N LYS A 53 2.07 -9.26 -11.74
CA LYS A 53 2.97 -10.08 -10.90
C LYS A 53 2.90 -9.75 -9.41
N LEU A 54 2.12 -8.76 -9.00
CA LEU A 54 1.94 -8.41 -7.59
C LEU A 54 0.77 -9.19 -7.00
N ALA A 55 1.07 -10.04 -6.02
CA ALA A 55 0.04 -10.65 -5.16
C ALA A 55 -0.56 -9.56 -4.27
N GLY A 56 -1.89 -9.45 -4.18
CA GLY A 56 -2.55 -8.43 -3.34
C GLY A 56 -3.15 -7.23 -4.11
N LYS A 57 -3.44 -7.39 -5.42
CA LYS A 57 -4.29 -6.42 -6.14
C LYS A 57 -5.63 -6.34 -5.39
N PRO A 58 -6.03 -5.16 -4.88
CA PRO A 58 -7.36 -5.00 -4.32
C PRO A 58 -8.37 -5.33 -5.44
N ASP A 59 -9.44 -6.03 -5.10
CA ASP A 59 -10.56 -6.24 -6.01
C ASP A 59 -11.16 -4.87 -6.31
N LEU A 60 -10.85 -4.34 -7.50
CA LEU A 60 -11.39 -3.07 -7.99
C LEU A 60 -12.69 -3.38 -8.74
N ASN A 61 -13.68 -3.92 -8.03
CA ASN A 61 -15.07 -3.98 -8.49
C ASN A 61 -15.80 -2.72 -8.03
#